data_AF-A0A0P0M4N3-F1
#
_entry.id   AF-A0A0P0M4N3-F1
#
_cell.length_a   1.000
_cell.length_b   1.000
_cell.length_c   1.000
_cell.angle_alpha   90.00
_cell.angle_beta   90.00
_cell.angle_gamma   90.00
#
_symmetry.space_group_name_H-M   'P 1'
#
loop_
_entity.id
_entity.type
_entity.pdbx_description
1 polymer ?
#
loop_
_entity_poly.entity_id
_entity_poly.type
_entity_poly.pdbx_seq_one_letter_code
_entity_poly.pdbx_strand_id
1 'polypeptide(L)'
;MDSVFITTRKQRIIRELRDYMLIALGMLMYAIGWTVFLLPNDLPSGAVPGIASIVYWATGLPVQYTYLGINGALLILSLVILGWKFSVKTIYAVFVLSSILPIIQDLTGGSL
;
A
#
# COMPACT_ATOMS: atom_id res chain seq x y z
N MET A 1 -19.05 -0.04 -36.09
CA MET A 1 -18.51 1.32 -36.27
C MET A 1 -19.68 2.24 -36.01
N ASP A 2 -19.89 2.89 -34.86
CA ASP A 2 -18.97 3.43 -33.86
C ASP A 2 -19.71 3.56 -32.52
N SER A 3 -19.33 2.80 -31.49
CA SER A 3 -19.74 3.11 -30.11
C SER A 3 -18.70 4.04 -29.49
N VAL A 4 -18.65 5.27 -30.02
CA VAL A 4 -17.98 6.39 -29.37
C VAL A 4 -18.79 6.70 -28.11
N PHE A 5 -18.44 6.02 -27.01
CA PHE A 5 -18.98 6.31 -25.70
C PHE A 5 -18.56 7.72 -25.30
N ILE A 6 -19.44 8.68 -25.53
CA ILE A 6 -19.38 10.01 -24.93
C ILE A 6 -19.52 9.79 -23.41
N THR A 7 -18.40 9.61 -22.70
CA THR A 7 -18.43 9.54 -21.24
C THR A 7 -18.83 10.92 -20.73
N THR A 8 -20.03 11.06 -20.18
CA THR A 8 -20.49 12.33 -19.61
C THR A 8 -19.62 12.72 -18.41
N ARG A 9 -19.36 14.02 -18.20
CA ARG A 9 -18.57 14.54 -17.06
C ARG A 9 -18.99 13.91 -15.71
N LYS A 10 -20.29 13.66 -15.53
CA LYS A 10 -20.88 13.00 -14.36
C LYS A 10 -20.37 11.56 -14.17
N GLN A 11 -20.26 10.77 -15.23
CA GLN A 11 -19.75 9.39 -15.17
C GLN A 11 -18.26 9.33 -14.82
N ARG A 12 -17.44 10.30 -15.28
CA ARG A 12 -16.03 10.38 -14.88
C ARG A 12 -15.88 10.65 -13.38
N ILE A 13 -16.67 11.57 -12.82
CA ILE A 13 -16.63 11.90 -11.38
C ILE A 13 -17.05 10.70 -10.53
N ILE A 14 -18.13 9.99 -10.91
CA ILE A 14 -18.59 8.80 -10.17
C ILE A 14 -17.51 7.71 -10.15
N ARG A 15 -16.80 7.51 -11.26
CA ARG A 15 -15.70 6.53 -11.33
C ARG A 15 -14.54 6.91 -10.41
N GLU A 16 -14.10 8.17 -10.44
CA GLU A 16 -13.03 8.63 -9.54
C GLU A 16 -13.45 8.51 -8.08
N LEU A 17 -14.67 8.91 -7.72
CA LEU A 17 -15.18 8.79 -6.35
C LEU A 17 -15.19 7.32 -5.89
N ARG A 18 -15.60 6.40 -6.76
CA ARG A 18 -15.58 4.96 -6.49
C ARG A 18 -14.15 4.46 -6.29
N ASP A 19 -13.19 4.90 -7.09
CA ASP A 19 -11.78 4.52 -6.93
C ASP A 19 -11.25 4.95 -5.55
N TYR A 20 -11.50 6.20 -5.14
CA TYR A 20 -11.07 6.70 -3.82
C TYR A 20 -11.75 5.94 -2.67
N MET A 21 -13.05 5.62 -2.80
CA MET A 21 -13.75 4.80 -1.82
C MET A 21 -13.18 3.38 -1.72
N LEU A 22 -12.88 2.74 -2.85
CA LEU A 22 -12.29 1.40 -2.88
C LEU A 22 -10.88 1.39 -2.27
N ILE A 23 -10.08 2.43 -2.53
CA ILE A 23 -8.79 2.63 -1.89
C ILE A 23 -8.98 2.71 -0.37
N ALA A 24 -9.88 3.58 0.10
CA ALA A 24 -10.10 3.76 1.54
C ALA A 24 -10.53 2.45 2.23
N LEU A 25 -11.45 1.70 1.61
CA LEU A 25 -11.88 0.39 2.10
C LEU A 25 -10.72 -0.62 2.14
N GLY A 26 -9.91 -0.67 1.08
CA GLY A 26 -8.73 -1.53 1.02
C GLY A 26 -7.71 -1.19 2.11
N MET A 27 -7.48 0.10 2.37
CA MET A 27 -6.57 0.54 3.44
C MET A 27 -7.10 0.18 4.82
N LEU A 28 -8.42 0.23 5.03
CA LEU A 28 -9.04 -0.20 6.29
C LEU A 28 -8.82 -1.70 6.51
N MET A 29 -9.06 -2.54 5.50
CA MET A 29 -8.79 -3.98 5.58
C MET A 29 -7.31 -4.28 5.82
N TYR A 30 -6.41 -3.55 5.13
CA TYR A 30 -4.97 -3.67 5.33
C TYR A 30 -4.56 -3.29 6.77
N ALA A 31 -5.12 -2.21 7.31
CA ALA A 31 -4.84 -1.77 8.67
C ALA A 31 -5.21 -2.82 9.71
N ILE A 32 -6.39 -3.45 9.60
CA ILE A 32 -6.80 -4.57 10.46
C ILE A 32 -5.83 -5.74 10.30
N GLY A 33 -5.51 -6.11 9.06
CA GLY A 33 -4.58 -7.20 8.77
C GLY A 33 -3.21 -6.97 9.41
N TRP A 34 -2.73 -5.73 9.33
CA TRP A 34 -1.46 -5.33 9.92
C TRP A 34 -1.50 -5.39 11.44
N THR A 35 -2.43 -4.71 12.10
CA THR A 35 -2.44 -4.64 13.58
C THR A 35 -2.76 -5.97 14.25
N VAL A 36 -3.57 -6.83 13.62
CA VAL A 36 -4.00 -8.11 14.22
C VAL A 36 -3.05 -9.26 13.90
N PHE A 37 -2.47 -9.32 12.69
CA PHE A 37 -1.64 -10.45 12.27
C PHE A 37 -0.16 -10.11 12.17
N LEU A 38 0.18 -9.02 11.48
CA LEU A 38 1.59 -8.73 11.17
C LEU A 38 2.32 -8.14 12.40
N LEU A 39 1.68 -7.20 13.10
CA LEU A 39 2.29 -6.49 14.23
C LEU A 39 2.59 -7.42 15.43
N PRO A 40 1.69 -8.33 15.87
CA PRO A 40 1.96 -9.19 17.03
C PRO A 40 2.92 -10.35 16.76
N ASN A 41 3.16 -10.69 15.49
CA ASN A 41 4.04 -11.79 15.10
C ASN A 41 5.43 -11.32 14.62
N ASP A 42 5.79 -10.05 14.87
CA ASP A 42 7.03 -9.42 14.39
C ASP A 42 7.27 -9.63 12.88
N LEU A 43 6.18 -9.76 12.12
CA LEU A 43 6.26 -9.95 10.68
C LEU A 43 6.51 -8.60 10.02
N PRO A 44 7.52 -8.49 9.15
CA PRO A 44 7.74 -7.27 8.39
C PRO A 44 6.47 -6.92 7.60
N SER A 45 5.91 -5.74 7.86
CA SER A 45 4.63 -5.28 7.32
C SER A 45 4.64 -5.01 5.81
N GLY A 46 5.84 -4.98 5.21
CA GLY A 46 6.05 -4.77 3.78
C GLY A 46 6.49 -6.04 3.05
N ALA A 47 6.03 -6.20 1.81
CA ALA A 47 6.45 -7.29 0.93
C ALA A 47 7.97 -7.31 0.70
N VAL A 48 8.59 -6.14 0.52
CA VAL A 48 10.05 -6.00 0.32
C VAL A 48 10.85 -6.38 1.57
N PRO A 49 10.56 -5.84 2.78
CA PRO A 49 11.24 -6.28 3.99
C PRO A 49 10.93 -7.75 4.33
N GLY A 50 9.74 -8.28 3.99
CA GLY A 50 9.44 -9.72 4.11
C GLY A 50 10.31 -10.60 3.21
N ILE A 51 10.46 -10.25 1.93
CA ILE A 51 11.36 -10.97 1.01
C ILE A 51 12.81 -10.84 1.49
N ALA A 52 13.22 -9.67 1.95
CA ALA A 52 14.57 -9.46 2.47
C ALA A 52 14.85 -10.32 3.72
N SER A 53 13.86 -10.49 4.61
CA SER A 53 13.96 -11.39 5.77
C SER A 53 14.02 -12.87 5.37
N ILE A 54 13.23 -13.31 4.37
CA ILE A 54 13.29 -14.68 3.84
C ILE A 54 14.68 -14.96 3.25
N VAL A 55 15.22 -14.02 2.46
CA VAL A 55 16.55 -14.16 1.85
C VAL A 55 17.62 -14.19 2.94
N TYR A 56 17.49 -13.38 3.99
CA TYR A 56 18.39 -13.43 5.15
C TYR A 56 18.36 -14.81 5.84
N TRP A 57 17.19 -15.38 6.09
CA TRP A 57 17.09 -16.72 6.69
C TRP A 57 17.61 -17.84 5.77
N ALA A 58 17.47 -17.69 4.45
CA ALA A 58 17.91 -18.68 3.47
C ALA A 58 19.42 -18.61 3.14
N THR A 59 20.04 -17.42 3.21
CA THR A 59 21.41 -17.19 2.71
C THR A 59 22.37 -16.59 3.73
N GLY A 60 21.87 -16.10 4.86
CA GLY A 60 22.66 -15.38 5.87
C GLY A 60 23.13 -13.99 5.44
N LEU A 61 22.76 -13.51 4.24
CA LEU A 61 23.12 -12.19 3.74
C LEU A 61 22.42 -11.08 4.53
N PRO A 62 23.14 -10.04 4.99
CA PRO A 62 22.54 -8.95 5.75
C PRO A 62 21.36 -8.32 5.02
N VAL A 63 20.23 -8.19 5.72
CA VAL A 63 18.94 -7.70 5.19
C VAL A 63 19.09 -6.33 4.49
N GLN A 64 20.06 -5.50 4.90
CA GLN A 64 20.23 -4.17 4.33
C GLN A 64 20.55 -4.19 2.83
N TYR A 65 21.36 -5.13 2.36
CA TYR A 65 21.80 -5.16 0.96
C TYR A 65 20.68 -5.64 0.02
N THR A 66 19.96 -6.68 0.42
CA THR A 66 18.80 -7.21 -0.32
C THR A 66 17.65 -6.23 -0.30
N TYR A 67 17.40 -5.59 0.85
CA TYR A 67 16.37 -4.55 0.96
C TYR A 67 16.65 -3.34 0.07
N LEU A 68 17.88 -2.83 0.09
CA LEU A 68 18.27 -1.67 -0.70
C LEU A 68 18.25 -1.97 -2.22
N GLY A 69 18.71 -3.15 -2.63
CA GLY A 69 18.67 -3.58 -4.02
C GLY A 69 17.23 -3.68 -4.57
N ILE A 70 16.34 -4.32 -3.81
CA ILE A 70 14.93 -4.47 -4.22
C ILE A 70 14.21 -3.12 -4.23
N ASN A 71 14.36 -2.29 -3.18
CA ASN A 71 13.73 -0.97 -3.14
C ASN A 71 14.27 -0.03 -4.22
N GLY A 72 15.58 -0.07 -4.51
CA GLY A 72 16.18 0.73 -5.57
C GLY A 72 15.57 0.41 -6.94
N ALA A 73 15.43 -0.88 -7.28
CA ALA A 73 14.79 -1.31 -8.52
C ALA A 73 13.31 -0.86 -8.59
N LEU A 74 12.57 -1.01 -7.49
CA LEU A 74 11.16 -0.62 -7.42
C LEU A 74 10.95 0.90 -7.51
N LEU A 75 11.83 1.71 -6.93
CA LEU A 75 11.77 3.16 -7.04
C LEU A 75 11.95 3.64 -8.48
N ILE A 76 12.94 3.09 -9.18
CA ILE A 76 13.17 3.39 -10.61
C ILE A 76 11.95 2.99 -11.44
N LEU A 77 11.42 1.79 -11.20
CA LEU A 77 10.26 1.27 -11.92
C LEU A 77 8.99 2.10 -11.65
N SER A 78 8.79 2.51 -10.40
CA SER A 78 7.65 3.32 -9.96
C SER A 78 7.64 4.69 -10.63
N LEU A 79 8.79 5.35 -10.69
CA LEU A 79 8.95 6.66 -11.32
C LEU A 79 8.66 6.63 -12.82
N VAL A 80 9.04 5.56 -13.51
CA VAL A 80 8.89 5.43 -14.98
C VAL A 80 7.48 4.99 -15.38
N ILE A 81 6.84 4.08 -14.63
CA ILE A 81 5.60 3.42 -15.07
C ILE A 81 4.32 4.13 -14.62
N LEU A 82 4.26 4.62 -13.37
CA LEU A 82 2.98 4.95 -12.73
C LEU A 82 2.55 6.41 -12.94
N GLY A 83 3.50 7.33 -13.06
CA GLY A 83 3.25 8.75 -13.34
C GLY A 83 2.46 9.51 -12.25
N TRP A 84 2.25 10.80 -12.48
CA TRP A 84 1.75 11.76 -11.47
C TRP A 84 0.37 11.43 -10.89
N LYS A 85 -0.57 10.95 -11.73
CA LYS A 85 -1.94 10.66 -11.29
C LYS A 85 -2.02 9.49 -10.31
N PHE A 86 -1.10 8.53 -10.43
CA PHE A 86 -1.02 7.42 -9.48
C PHE A 86 -0.46 7.90 -8.14
N SER A 87 0.60 8.70 -8.16
CA SER A 87 1.21 9.25 -6.94
C SER A 87 0.19 9.97 -6.05
N VAL A 88 -0.74 10.75 -6.62
CA VAL A 88 -1.80 11.41 -5.85
C VAL A 88 -2.74 10.40 -5.17
N LYS A 89 -3.15 9.34 -5.88
CA LYS A 89 -3.97 8.26 -5.30
C LYS A 89 -3.21 7.51 -4.20
N THR A 90 -1.90 7.30 -4.36
CA THR A 90 -1.04 6.70 -3.34
C THR A 90 -0.92 7.57 -2.09
N ILE A 91 -0.70 8.87 -2.25
CA ILE A 91 -0.64 9.82 -1.13
C ILE A 91 -1.96 9.79 -0.34
N TYR A 92 -3.10 9.78 -1.05
CA TYR A 92 -4.41 9.63 -0.41
C TYR A 92 -4.52 8.30 0.36
N ALA A 93 -4.11 7.18 -0.24
CA ALA A 93 -4.14 5.88 0.42
C ALA A 93 -3.29 5.87 1.71
N VAL A 94 -2.07 6.42 1.66
CA VAL A 94 -1.18 6.53 2.82
C VAL A 94 -1.79 7.40 3.91
N PHE A 95 -2.42 8.52 3.54
CA PHE A 95 -3.10 9.40 4.48
C PHE A 95 -4.28 8.73 5.17
N VAL A 96 -5.12 8.02 4.41
CA VAL A 96 -6.25 7.25 4.97
C VAL A 96 -5.75 6.18 5.93
N LEU A 97 -4.74 5.41 5.53
CA LEU A 97 -4.14 4.38 6.37
C LEU A 97 -3.58 4.96 7.68
N SER A 98 -2.80 6.04 7.58
CA SER A 98 -2.19 6.69 8.74
C SER A 98 -3.23 7.25 9.71
N SER A 99 -4.41 7.62 9.21
CA SER A 99 -5.51 8.10 10.05
C SER A 99 -6.28 6.95 10.72
N ILE A 100 -6.42 5.81 10.04
CA ILE A 100 -7.16 4.64 10.54
C ILE A 100 -6.32 3.81 11.51
N LEU A 101 -5.00 3.72 11.30
CA LEU A 101 -4.11 2.88 12.10
C LEU A 101 -4.17 3.15 13.60
N PRO A 102 -4.08 4.41 14.09
CA PRO A 102 -4.18 4.70 15.52
C PRO A 102 -5.48 4.19 16.14
N ILE A 103 -6.61 4.38 15.43
CA ILE A 103 -7.93 3.94 15.88
C ILE A 103 -7.98 2.42 16.04
N ILE A 104 -7.45 1.69 15.06
CA ILE A 104 -7.45 0.22 15.10
C ILE A 104 -6.46 -0.30 16.14
N GLN A 105 -5.32 0.35 16.31
CA GLN A 105 -4.30 -0.04 17.28
C GLN A 105 -4.81 0.13 18.72
N ASP A 106 -5.50 1.25 19.01
CA ASP A 106 -6.19 1.48 20.28
C ASP A 106 -7.25 0.40 20.55
N LEU A 107 -8.06 0.06 19.53
CA LEU A 107 -9.09 -0.99 19.64
C LEU A 107 -8.52 -2.40 19.81
N THR A 108 -7.33 -2.68 19.28
CA THR A 108 -6.68 -4.00 19.36
C THR A 108 -5.88 -4.18 20.66
N GLY A 109 -5.91 -3.20 21.57
CA GLY A 109 -5.25 -3.29 22.87
C GLY A 109 -3.73 -3.08 22.81
N GLY A 110 -3.22 -2.53 21.70
CA GLY A 110 -1.82 -2.09 21.59
C GLY A 110 -1.60 -0.77 22.31
N SER A 111 -1.89 -0.72 23.60
CA SER A 111 -1.51 0.41 24.46
C SER A 111 0.01 0.48 24.53
N LEU A 112 0.55 1.67 24.24
CA LEU A 112 1.95 2.09 24.36
C LEU A 112 2.73 1.43 25.50
#